data_AF-A0A8E6B3H1-F1
#
_entry.id   AF-A0A8E6B3H1-F1
#
_cell.length_a   1.000
_cell.length_b   1.000
_cell.length_c   1.000
_cell.angle_alpha   90.00
_cell.angle_beta   90.00
_cell.angle_gamma   90.00
#
_symmetry.space_group_name_H-M   'P 1'
#
loop_
_entity.id
_entity.type
_entity.pdbx_description
1 polymer ?
#
loop_
_entity_poly.entity_id
_entity_poly.type
_entity_poly.pdbx_seq_one_letter_code
_entity_poly.pdbx_strand_id
1 'polypeptide(L)'
;MADSPRIAPLGGPSGDRLNYKPVSGFAVAAVVFSVLYTVIILALTIAAFVAKKPILIQELLLLPALGLVFSIIGRSQIKKSEGTRVGLGLCNIAWWLSIVGGVMFAMYILANDFALRRQSQETAKKFMDAMKEGKWNTAFLLTVDPGRRASVTSDDAEALEAEFGKPMTAGFRQNELIRIFNRYSSTGEVNYLPLGVQSWESTPRGYEFRLGYQILCPEGIYGVSLVLKGFEGPNIRGRQWSVHVPQAEAAVTLVSRSPYGKLYQDIGSEAFSTAIRFVEKLNSNQLESAYLMTRPIAEMSKNEANLSGQLLLSGGTLAGIEKNWHFPPEFSKEFLRLSGDKTPSPQQLKMFEQIITSRTLRPAGASKQFANTEKYPEFSASEKETRLTFPVEFSLPNPPGAAGSGRIIVESTNPEFIALSYKLRQDSSKDPTLKAEVTNDYIKTAPPRDWRIVGFVSNFEPLESNSPAAAAKPGP
;
A
#
# COMPACT_ATOMS: atom_id res chain seq x y z
N MET A 1 44.92 52.07 91.47
CA MET A 1 45.06 52.86 90.23
C MET A 1 46.47 52.68 89.73
N ALA A 2 46.65 51.84 88.71
CA ALA A 2 47.89 51.66 88.00
C ALA A 2 47.52 51.51 86.52
N ASP A 3 47.64 52.60 85.76
CA ASP A 3 47.44 52.63 84.32
C ASP A 3 48.54 51.83 83.64
N SER A 4 48.15 50.74 82.98
CA SER A 4 49.05 49.97 82.14
C SER A 4 49.21 50.67 80.78
N PRO A 5 50.44 50.88 80.28
CA PRO A 5 50.67 51.56 79.01
C PRO A 5 50.11 50.74 77.84
N ARG A 6 49.20 51.34 77.07
CA ARG A 6 48.72 50.80 75.79
C ARG A 6 49.87 50.82 74.78
N ILE A 7 50.43 49.65 74.49
CA ILE A 7 51.33 49.43 73.37
C ILE A 7 50.51 49.60 72.08
N ALA A 8 50.84 50.60 71.26
CA ALA A 8 50.28 50.75 69.93
C ALA A 8 50.71 49.56 69.05
N PRO A 9 49.79 48.84 68.40
CA PRO A 9 50.17 47.75 67.52
C PRO A 9 50.94 48.30 66.32
N LEU A 10 52.16 47.80 66.13
CA LEU A 10 52.99 48.01 64.95
C LEU A 10 52.15 47.67 63.70
N GLY A 11 51.82 48.70 62.92
CA GLY A 11 51.28 48.56 61.58
C GLY A 11 52.30 47.91 60.67
N GLY A 12 52.41 46.58 60.72
CA GLY A 12 52.96 45.83 59.61
C GLY A 12 52.12 46.13 58.37
N PRO A 13 52.71 46.20 57.16
CA PRO A 13 51.95 46.41 55.94
C PRO A 13 50.82 45.40 55.97
N SER A 14 49.59 45.91 55.91
CA SER A 14 48.38 45.14 55.65
C SER A 14 48.57 44.49 54.29
N GLY A 15 49.38 43.44 54.23
CA GLY A 15 49.50 42.60 53.07
C GLY A 15 48.08 42.12 52.87
N ASP A 16 47.45 42.61 51.79
CA ASP A 16 46.15 42.18 51.34
C ASP A 16 46.14 40.66 51.41
N ARG A 17 45.63 40.12 52.52
CA ARG A 17 45.43 38.69 52.67
C ARG A 17 44.33 38.44 51.69
N LEU A 18 44.71 38.03 50.47
CA LEU A 18 43.84 37.57 49.41
C LEU A 18 42.78 36.70 50.08
N ASN A 19 41.61 37.30 50.32
CA ASN A 19 40.58 36.70 51.14
C ASN A 19 39.95 35.61 50.27
N TYR A 20 40.55 34.42 50.30
CA TYR A 20 40.20 33.31 49.43
C TYR A 20 38.77 32.89 49.74
N LYS A 21 37.90 33.00 48.74
CA LYS A 21 36.52 32.53 48.81
C LYS A 21 36.40 31.25 47.96
N PRO A 22 36.05 30.10 48.54
CA PRO A 22 35.87 28.88 47.76
C PRO A 22 34.73 29.06 46.74
N VAL A 23 34.95 28.52 45.54
CA VAL A 23 33.91 28.46 44.49
C VAL A 23 32.91 27.36 44.85
N SER A 24 31.61 27.63 44.67
CA SER A 24 30.59 26.59 44.85
C SER A 24 30.80 25.41 43.90
N GLY A 25 30.88 24.18 44.41
CA GLY A 25 31.00 22.97 43.58
C GLY A 25 29.85 22.81 42.59
N PHE A 26 28.64 23.24 42.94
CA PHE A 26 27.49 23.25 42.03
C PHE A 26 27.66 24.26 40.88
N ALA A 27 28.31 25.40 41.13
CA ALA A 27 28.62 26.36 40.08
C ALA A 27 29.60 25.78 39.05
N VAL A 28 30.62 25.06 39.52
CA VAL A 28 31.58 24.35 38.66
C VAL A 28 30.87 23.25 37.87
N ALA A 29 30.08 22.40 38.54
CA ALA A 29 29.30 21.35 37.88
C ALA A 29 28.37 21.92 36.80
N ALA A 30 27.64 23.00 37.10
CA ALA A 30 26.76 23.66 36.14
C ALA A 30 27.50 24.10 34.86
N VAL A 31 28.67 24.71 35.00
CA VAL A 31 29.52 25.10 33.87
C VAL A 31 30.00 23.89 33.10
N VAL A 32 30.47 22.83 33.78
CA VAL A 32 30.94 21.60 33.13
C VAL A 32 29.85 20.99 32.26
N PHE A 33 28.63 20.80 32.78
CA PHE A 33 27.52 20.24 32.00
C PHE A 33 27.09 21.15 30.84
N SER A 34 27.04 22.46 31.06
CA SER A 34 26.65 23.43 30.02
C SER A 34 27.68 23.48 28.88
N VAL A 35 28.97 23.57 29.22
CA VAL A 35 30.07 23.62 28.25
C VAL A 35 30.18 22.29 27.51
N LEU A 36 30.10 21.16 28.22
CA LEU A 36 30.13 19.83 27.59
C LEU A 36 28.98 19.67 26.60
N TYR A 37 27.77 20.05 26.98
CA TYR A 37 26.62 20.07 26.07
C TYR A 37 26.88 20.94 24.83
N THR A 38 27.35 22.18 25.01
CA THR A 38 27.65 23.07 23.88
C THR A 38 28.70 22.48 22.94
N VAL A 39 29.78 21.90 23.47
CA VAL A 39 30.82 21.27 22.66
C VAL A 39 30.28 20.06 21.89
N ILE A 40 29.48 19.20 22.55
CA ILE A 40 28.86 18.03 21.91
C ILE A 40 27.92 18.47 20.79
N ILE A 41 27.02 19.43 21.04
CA ILE A 41 26.09 19.93 20.02
C ILE A 41 26.84 20.58 18.86
N LEU A 42 27.90 21.35 19.12
CA LEU A 42 28.71 21.96 18.07
C LEU A 42 29.38 20.89 17.19
N ALA A 43 30.01 19.89 17.81
CA ALA A 43 30.65 18.79 17.09
C ALA A 43 29.63 17.98 16.28
N LEU A 44 28.48 17.64 16.87
CA LEU A 44 27.40 16.93 16.17
C LEU A 44 26.83 17.78 15.04
N THR A 45 26.67 19.10 15.22
CA THR A 45 26.16 20.00 14.17
C THR A 45 27.09 20.05 12.97
N ILE A 46 28.41 20.11 13.21
CA ILE A 46 29.41 20.03 12.15
C ILE A 46 29.32 18.66 11.46
N ALA A 47 29.26 17.56 12.22
CA ALA A 47 29.14 16.22 11.66
C ALA A 47 27.84 16.04 10.85
N ALA A 48 26.72 16.57 11.33
CA ALA A 48 25.41 16.56 10.68
C ALA A 48 25.40 17.37 9.38
N PHE A 49 26.08 18.52 9.37
CA PHE A 49 26.26 19.34 8.18
C PHE A 49 27.07 18.61 7.10
N VAL A 50 28.17 17.97 7.50
CA VAL A 50 29.01 17.16 6.58
C VAL A 50 28.27 15.92 6.08
N ALA A 51 27.57 15.22 6.98
CA ALA A 51 26.81 14.01 6.65
C ALA A 51 25.47 14.28 5.94
N LYS A 52 25.00 15.53 5.94
CA LYS A 52 23.66 15.95 5.49
C LYS A 52 22.53 15.15 6.16
N LYS A 53 22.69 14.83 7.44
CA LYS A 53 21.72 14.08 8.26
C LYS A 53 21.37 14.88 9.52
N PRO A 54 20.10 15.06 9.88
CA PRO A 54 19.74 15.81 11.08
C PRO A 54 19.96 14.98 12.35
N ILE A 55 20.17 15.68 13.48
CA ILE A 55 20.47 15.08 14.78
C ILE A 55 19.16 14.95 15.56
N LEU A 56 18.67 13.74 15.79
CA LEU A 56 17.41 13.50 16.50
C LEU A 56 17.62 12.66 17.76
N ILE A 57 18.61 13.05 18.57
CA ILE A 57 18.93 12.37 19.85
C ILE A 57 18.34 13.22 20.99
N GLN A 58 17.19 12.81 21.50
CA GLN A 58 16.44 13.57 22.52
C GLN A 58 17.15 13.55 23.88
N GLU A 59 17.92 12.50 24.14
CA GLU A 59 18.67 12.26 25.37
C GLU A 59 19.72 13.35 25.63
N LEU A 60 20.18 14.05 24.58
CA LEU A 60 21.09 15.19 24.70
C LEU A 60 20.49 16.36 25.48
N LEU A 61 19.16 16.49 25.54
CA LEU A 61 18.48 17.51 26.34
C LEU A 61 18.62 17.30 27.86
N LEU A 62 19.06 16.13 28.31
CA LEU A 62 19.34 15.87 29.72
C LEU A 62 20.53 16.70 30.22
N LEU A 63 21.55 16.91 29.40
CA LEU A 63 22.75 17.68 29.78
C LEU A 63 22.45 19.16 30.12
N PRO A 64 21.75 19.95 29.26
CA PRO A 64 21.40 21.33 29.60
C PRO A 64 20.35 21.38 30.73
N ALA A 65 19.48 20.38 30.87
CA ALA A 65 18.57 20.30 32.01
C ALA A 65 19.35 20.15 33.34
N LEU A 66 20.35 19.27 33.39
CA LEU A 66 21.23 19.13 34.56
C LEU A 66 22.06 20.40 34.80
N GLY A 67 22.62 21.01 33.75
CA GLY A 67 23.35 22.29 33.85
C GLY A 67 22.49 23.41 34.43
N LEU A 68 21.22 23.48 34.01
CA LEU A 68 20.23 24.43 34.52
C LEU A 68 19.91 24.18 36.00
N VAL A 69 19.64 22.93 36.38
CA VAL A 69 19.34 22.54 37.77
C VAL A 69 20.52 22.87 38.70
N PHE A 70 21.75 22.48 38.32
CA PHE A 70 22.94 22.80 39.12
C PHE A 70 23.20 24.30 39.22
N SER A 71 22.90 25.07 38.17
CA SER A 71 23.01 26.53 38.23
C SER A 71 22.03 27.14 39.25
N ILE A 72 20.78 26.64 39.29
CA ILE A 72 19.78 27.10 40.26
C ILE A 72 20.20 26.75 41.70
N ILE A 73 20.64 25.50 41.94
CA ILE A 73 21.12 25.06 43.24
C ILE A 73 22.36 25.87 43.67
N GLY A 74 23.32 26.06 42.77
CA GLY A 74 24.52 26.85 43.00
C GLY A 74 24.21 28.31 43.35
N ARG A 75 23.29 28.96 42.63
CA ARG A 75 22.81 30.31 42.94
C ARG A 75 22.19 30.39 44.33
N SER A 76 21.32 29.44 44.67
CA SER A 76 20.66 29.39 45.99
C SER A 76 21.70 29.22 47.11
N GLN A 77 22.66 28.31 46.93
CA GLN A 77 23.73 28.07 47.89
C GLN A 77 24.63 29.30 48.08
N ILE A 78 25.02 29.98 47.00
CA ILE A 78 25.86 31.18 47.07
C ILE A 78 25.12 32.31 47.79
N LYS A 79 23.84 32.55 47.46
CA LYS A 79 23.02 33.57 48.13
C LYS A 79 22.86 33.31 49.64
N LYS A 80 22.69 32.04 50.04
CA LYS A 80 22.60 31.65 51.46
C LYS A 80 23.93 31.67 52.22
N SER A 81 25.05 31.78 51.51
CA SER A 81 26.39 31.65 52.11
C SER A 81 26.96 32.94 52.70
N GLU A 82 26.18 34.02 52.80
CA GLU A 82 26.59 35.30 53.43
C GLU A 82 27.94 35.84 52.92
N GLY A 83 28.24 35.61 51.64
CA GLY A 83 29.49 36.08 51.02
C GLY A 83 30.72 35.20 51.26
N THR A 84 30.57 34.02 51.88
CA THR A 84 31.64 33.02 52.06
C THR A 84 31.96 32.23 50.78
N ARG A 85 31.04 32.16 49.81
CA ARG A 85 31.25 31.48 48.52
C ARG A 85 31.13 32.44 47.34
N VAL A 86 31.92 32.18 46.30
CA VAL A 86 31.87 32.89 45.01
C VAL A 86 31.42 31.95 43.87
N GLY A 87 31.15 32.51 42.70
CA GLY A 87 30.74 31.74 41.51
C GLY A 87 29.39 32.14 40.89
N LEU A 88 28.78 33.25 41.34
CA LEU A 88 27.49 33.70 40.78
C LEU A 88 27.56 33.96 39.27
N GLY A 89 28.67 34.53 38.80
CA GLY A 89 28.94 34.73 37.37
C GLY A 89 28.96 33.41 36.58
N LEU A 90 29.62 32.37 37.12
CA LEU A 90 29.67 31.03 36.51
C LEU A 90 28.27 30.42 36.42
N CYS A 91 27.47 30.50 37.50
CA CYS A 91 26.09 30.06 37.45
C CYS A 91 25.28 30.85 36.39
N ASN A 92 25.50 32.15 36.25
CA ASN A 92 24.80 32.97 35.25
C ASN A 92 25.14 32.55 33.81
N ILE A 93 26.42 32.30 33.52
CA ILE A 93 26.86 31.81 32.22
C ILE A 93 26.25 30.43 31.94
N ALA A 94 26.38 29.49 32.89
CA ALA A 94 25.82 28.15 32.76
C ALA A 94 24.30 28.16 32.57
N TRP A 95 23.58 29.05 33.28
CA TRP A 95 22.14 29.23 33.16
C TRP A 95 21.74 29.66 31.74
N TRP A 96 22.39 30.70 31.21
CA TRP A 96 22.10 31.19 29.86
C TRP A 96 22.48 30.16 28.78
N LEU A 97 23.63 29.51 28.90
CA LEU A 97 24.04 28.46 27.96
C LEU A 97 23.06 27.29 27.95
N SER A 98 22.63 26.84 29.13
CA SER A 98 21.68 25.73 29.27
C SER A 98 20.30 26.10 28.71
N ILE A 99 19.78 27.30 29.01
CA ILE A 99 18.46 27.71 28.53
C ILE A 99 18.49 27.98 27.02
N VAL A 100 19.39 28.83 26.56
CA VAL A 100 19.42 29.22 25.14
C VAL A 100 19.78 28.01 24.28
N GLY A 101 20.84 27.28 24.65
CA GLY A 101 21.27 26.10 23.91
C GLY A 101 20.26 24.96 24.00
N GLY A 102 19.65 24.73 25.17
CA GLY A 102 18.63 23.69 25.35
C GLY A 102 17.35 23.99 24.57
N VAL A 103 16.84 25.22 24.65
CA VAL A 103 15.64 25.65 23.93
C VAL A 103 15.88 25.66 22.42
N MET A 104 17.02 26.16 21.94
CA MET A 104 17.34 26.14 20.51
C MET A 104 17.39 24.70 19.96
N PHE A 105 18.03 23.78 20.67
CA PHE A 105 18.09 22.38 20.24
C PHE A 105 16.74 21.67 20.32
N ALA A 106 15.94 21.94 21.38
CA ALA A 106 14.58 21.43 21.47
C ALA A 106 13.70 21.93 20.31
N MET A 107 13.77 23.22 20.00
CA MET A 107 13.07 23.82 18.84
C MET A 107 13.53 23.21 17.52
N TYR A 108 14.83 22.93 17.37
CA TYR A 108 15.37 22.22 16.22
C TYR A 108 14.80 20.81 16.07
N ILE A 109 14.73 20.02 17.16
CA ILE A 109 14.12 18.68 17.13
C ILE A 109 12.65 18.76 16.74
N LEU A 110 11.89 19.65 17.39
CA LEU A 110 10.45 19.82 17.12
C LEU A 110 10.19 20.27 15.67
N ALA A 111 10.99 21.19 15.15
CA ALA A 111 10.86 21.65 13.76
C ALA A 111 11.14 20.52 12.76
N ASN A 112 12.17 19.69 13.01
CA ASN A 112 12.48 18.56 12.14
C ASN A 112 11.41 17.46 12.21
N ASP A 113 10.92 17.10 13.41
CA ASP A 113 9.84 16.11 13.56
C ASP A 113 8.57 16.60 12.85
N PHE A 114 8.17 17.86 13.05
CA PHE A 114 7.02 18.45 12.35
C PHE A 114 7.21 18.44 10.82
N ALA A 115 8.39 18.83 10.33
CA ALA A 115 8.69 18.83 8.90
C ALA A 115 8.65 17.42 8.31
N LEU A 116 9.23 16.42 8.99
CA LEU A 116 9.21 15.02 8.57
C LEU A 116 7.78 14.47 8.49
N ARG A 117 6.97 14.68 9.53
CA ARG A 117 5.56 14.26 9.56
C ARG A 117 4.77 14.89 8.41
N ARG A 118 4.89 16.21 8.22
CA ARG A 118 4.19 16.93 7.16
C ARG A 118 4.61 16.44 5.76
N GLN A 119 5.90 16.29 5.51
CA GLN A 119 6.40 15.82 4.22
C GLN A 119 5.95 14.39 3.90
N SER A 120 6.02 13.48 4.88
CA SER A 120 5.55 12.09 4.70
C SER A 120 4.05 12.04 4.38
N GLN A 121 3.23 12.81 5.11
CA GLN A 121 1.80 12.90 4.87
C GLN A 121 1.47 13.49 3.50
N GLU A 122 2.22 14.51 3.05
CA GLU A 122 2.05 15.10 1.73
C GLU A 122 2.37 14.10 0.61
N THR A 123 3.46 13.32 0.74
CA THR A 123 3.80 12.28 -0.24
C THR A 123 2.74 11.17 -0.27
N ALA A 124 2.28 10.71 0.89
CA ALA A 124 1.24 9.69 0.95
C ALA A 124 -0.08 10.20 0.38
N LYS A 125 -0.44 11.47 0.63
CA LYS A 125 -1.58 12.14 0.00
C LYS A 125 -1.45 12.16 -1.52
N LYS A 126 -0.29 12.56 -2.06
CA LYS A 126 -0.01 12.53 -3.51
C LYS A 126 -0.17 11.13 -4.10
N PHE A 127 0.26 10.10 -3.38
CA PHE A 127 0.07 8.71 -3.80
C PHE A 127 -1.40 8.29 -3.81
N MET A 128 -2.15 8.59 -2.74
CA MET A 128 -3.59 8.30 -2.67
C MET A 128 -4.40 9.08 -3.72
N ASP A 129 -4.07 10.36 -3.95
CA ASP A 129 -4.69 11.18 -4.99
C ASP A 129 -4.41 10.62 -6.39
N ALA A 130 -3.16 10.22 -6.67
CA ALA A 130 -2.83 9.60 -7.96
C ALA A 130 -3.62 8.32 -8.22
N MET A 131 -3.83 7.47 -7.20
CA MET A 131 -4.68 6.29 -7.34
C MET A 131 -6.17 6.63 -7.51
N LYS A 132 -6.67 7.61 -6.76
CA LYS A 132 -8.05 8.10 -6.86
C LYS A 132 -8.35 8.67 -8.26
N GLU A 133 -7.38 9.35 -8.86
CA GLU A 133 -7.47 9.93 -10.21
C GLU A 133 -7.19 8.91 -11.32
N GLY A 134 -6.87 7.65 -11.00
CA GLY A 134 -6.51 6.63 -12.00
C GLY A 134 -5.14 6.85 -12.67
N LYS A 135 -4.28 7.70 -12.10
CA LYS A 135 -2.91 7.95 -12.58
C LYS A 135 -1.94 6.88 -12.09
N TRP A 136 -2.14 5.64 -12.56
CA TRP A 136 -1.43 4.45 -12.08
C TRP A 136 0.08 4.54 -12.21
N ASN A 137 0.59 5.10 -13.31
CA ASN A 137 2.04 5.27 -13.52
C ASN A 137 2.66 6.24 -12.52
N THR A 138 1.95 7.33 -12.19
CA THR A 138 2.38 8.28 -11.16
C THR A 138 2.41 7.61 -9.79
N ALA A 139 1.35 6.87 -9.44
CA ALA A 139 1.29 6.13 -8.19
C ALA A 139 2.41 5.07 -8.11
N PHE A 140 2.67 4.34 -9.20
CA PHE A 140 3.76 3.37 -9.28
C PHE A 140 5.13 4.02 -9.08
N LEU A 141 5.42 5.12 -9.78
CA LEU A 141 6.69 5.84 -9.62
C LEU A 141 6.87 6.30 -8.17
N LEU A 142 5.81 6.72 -7.47
CA LEU A 142 5.86 7.05 -6.05
C LEU A 142 6.21 5.87 -5.14
N THR A 143 6.23 4.62 -5.63
CA THR A 143 6.71 3.45 -4.90
C THR A 143 8.17 3.08 -5.14
N VAL A 144 8.74 3.50 -6.28
CA VAL A 144 10.14 3.20 -6.67
C VAL A 144 11.12 4.01 -5.81
N ASP A 145 12.37 3.60 -5.60
CA ASP A 145 13.31 4.45 -4.86
C ASP A 145 13.66 5.75 -5.63
N PRO A 146 13.78 6.93 -4.97
CA PRO A 146 13.88 8.19 -5.68
C PRO A 146 15.07 8.30 -6.64
N GLY A 147 16.20 7.66 -6.32
CA GLY A 147 17.37 7.61 -7.21
C GLY A 147 17.12 6.89 -8.53
N ARG A 148 16.16 5.94 -8.58
CA ARG A 148 15.78 5.21 -9.80
C ARG A 148 14.69 5.91 -10.61
N ARG A 149 13.96 6.87 -10.01
CA ARG A 149 12.88 7.59 -10.71
C ARG A 149 13.40 8.66 -11.66
N ALA A 150 14.62 9.13 -11.47
CA ALA A 150 15.14 10.32 -12.15
C ALA A 150 15.21 10.16 -13.70
N SER A 151 15.24 8.93 -14.20
CA SER A 151 15.32 8.62 -15.63
C SER A 151 13.96 8.50 -16.33
N VAL A 152 12.84 8.44 -15.61
CA VAL A 152 11.53 8.09 -16.18
C VAL A 152 10.45 9.08 -15.74
N THR A 153 9.63 9.52 -16.71
CA THR A 153 8.46 10.37 -16.45
C THR A 153 7.19 9.53 -16.31
N SER A 154 6.17 10.05 -15.61
CA SER A 154 4.90 9.34 -15.41
C SER A 154 4.09 9.13 -16.69
N ASP A 155 4.34 9.96 -17.70
CA ASP A 155 3.51 10.06 -18.90
C ASP A 155 4.00 9.09 -19.99
N ASP A 156 5.23 8.58 -19.88
CA ASP A 156 5.81 7.61 -20.79
C ASP A 156 5.69 6.19 -20.23
N ALA A 157 4.57 5.54 -20.55
CA ALA A 157 4.30 4.17 -20.10
C ALA A 157 5.30 3.15 -20.66
N GLU A 158 5.77 3.35 -21.90
CA GLU A 158 6.71 2.44 -22.55
C GLU A 158 8.09 2.54 -21.91
N ALA A 159 8.59 3.75 -21.63
CA ALA A 159 9.85 3.94 -20.92
C ALA A 159 9.80 3.37 -19.49
N LEU A 160 8.66 3.50 -18.81
CA LEU A 160 8.46 2.95 -17.47
C LEU A 160 8.48 1.41 -17.49
N GLU A 161 7.81 0.79 -18.46
CA GLU A 161 7.87 -0.66 -18.65
C GLU A 161 9.26 -1.14 -19.08
N ALA A 162 9.99 -0.38 -19.88
CA ALA A 162 11.35 -0.69 -20.28
C ALA A 162 12.33 -0.65 -19.10
N GLU A 163 12.22 0.35 -18.21
CA GLU A 163 13.12 0.52 -17.05
C GLU A 163 12.82 -0.44 -15.90
N PHE A 164 11.54 -0.66 -15.58
CA PHE A 164 11.12 -1.44 -14.41
C PHE A 164 10.64 -2.85 -14.73
N GLY A 165 10.38 -3.14 -16.00
CA GLY A 165 9.79 -4.39 -16.47
C GLY A 165 8.28 -4.46 -16.22
N LYS A 166 7.57 -5.05 -17.17
CA LYS A 166 6.14 -5.39 -17.03
C LYS A 166 5.80 -6.18 -15.76
N PRO A 167 6.65 -7.11 -15.28
CA PRO A 167 6.38 -7.81 -14.03
C PRO A 167 6.13 -6.91 -12.82
N MET A 168 6.94 -5.86 -12.68
CA MET A 168 6.89 -5.00 -11.52
C MET A 168 5.64 -4.11 -11.55
N THR A 169 5.28 -3.58 -12.73
CA THR A 169 4.08 -2.75 -12.91
C THR A 169 2.80 -3.57 -12.77
N ALA A 170 2.77 -4.79 -13.31
CA ALA A 170 1.64 -5.70 -13.15
C ALA A 170 1.50 -6.19 -11.70
N GLY A 171 2.61 -6.54 -11.02
CA GLY A 171 2.59 -6.89 -9.60
C GLY A 171 2.07 -5.76 -8.71
N PHE A 172 2.40 -4.50 -9.04
CA PHE A 172 1.82 -3.34 -8.37
C PHE A 172 0.31 -3.25 -8.56
N ARG A 173 -0.20 -3.42 -9.78
CA ARG A 173 -1.65 -3.40 -10.08
C ARG A 173 -2.43 -4.53 -9.39
N GLN A 174 -1.77 -5.63 -9.06
CA GLN A 174 -2.39 -6.76 -8.34
C GLN A 174 -2.53 -6.54 -6.84
N ASN A 175 -1.87 -5.53 -6.28
CA ASN A 175 -1.98 -5.25 -4.85
C ASN A 175 -3.43 -4.85 -4.50
N GLU A 176 -3.95 -5.39 -3.39
CA GLU A 176 -5.35 -5.19 -2.98
C GLU A 176 -5.73 -3.71 -2.85
N LEU A 177 -4.82 -2.88 -2.32
CA LEU A 177 -5.01 -1.44 -2.25
C LEU A 177 -5.29 -0.85 -3.63
N ILE A 178 -4.44 -1.19 -4.60
CA ILE A 178 -4.55 -0.66 -5.97
C ILE A 178 -5.83 -1.17 -6.63
N ARG A 179 -6.21 -2.42 -6.38
CA ARG A 179 -7.44 -3.02 -6.92
C ARG A 179 -8.71 -2.35 -6.40
N ILE A 180 -8.76 -2.00 -5.12
CA ILE A 180 -9.88 -1.24 -4.54
C ILE A 180 -10.01 0.11 -5.26
N PHE A 181 -8.90 0.85 -5.44
CA PHE A 181 -8.93 2.11 -6.17
C PHE A 181 -9.29 1.92 -7.65
N ASN A 182 -8.75 0.90 -8.33
CA ASN A 182 -9.00 0.64 -9.75
C ASN A 182 -10.48 0.35 -10.03
N ARG A 183 -11.18 -0.29 -9.09
CA ARG A 183 -12.60 -0.61 -9.23
C ARG A 183 -13.51 0.63 -9.19
N TYR A 184 -13.11 1.68 -8.46
CA TYR A 184 -13.99 2.80 -8.12
C TYR A 184 -13.48 4.18 -8.55
N SER A 185 -12.23 4.32 -8.98
CA SER A 185 -11.63 5.59 -9.38
C SER A 185 -12.40 6.24 -10.55
N SER A 186 -12.81 5.45 -11.55
CA SER A 186 -13.60 5.92 -12.69
C SER A 186 -14.97 6.47 -12.30
N THR A 187 -15.54 5.98 -11.21
CA THR A 187 -16.85 6.41 -10.68
C THR A 187 -16.77 7.49 -9.60
N GLY A 188 -15.58 7.77 -9.07
CA GLY A 188 -15.39 8.70 -7.96
C GLY A 188 -15.93 8.21 -6.60
N GLU A 189 -16.34 6.94 -6.49
CA GLU A 189 -16.95 6.36 -5.28
C GLU A 189 -15.94 6.00 -4.18
N VAL A 190 -14.63 6.07 -4.48
CA VAL A 190 -13.57 5.81 -3.50
C VAL A 190 -13.06 7.10 -2.87
N ASN A 191 -13.03 7.10 -1.54
CA ASN A 191 -12.48 8.15 -0.71
C ASN A 191 -11.49 7.58 0.30
N TYR A 192 -10.68 8.45 0.89
CA TYR A 192 -9.75 8.06 1.94
C TYR A 192 -9.67 9.13 3.03
N LEU A 193 -9.46 8.69 4.27
CA LEU A 193 -9.30 9.53 5.45
C LEU A 193 -7.93 9.26 6.09
N PRO A 194 -7.08 10.28 6.27
CA PRO A 194 -5.81 10.11 6.96
C PRO A 194 -6.04 9.92 8.46
N LEU A 195 -5.47 8.86 9.05
CA LEU A 195 -5.42 8.64 10.50
C LEU A 195 -4.14 9.21 11.14
N GLY A 196 -3.22 9.73 10.33
CA GLY A 196 -1.96 10.32 10.77
C GLY A 196 -0.80 9.33 10.85
N VAL A 197 0.27 9.77 11.52
CA VAL A 197 1.52 8.99 11.70
C VAL A 197 1.35 8.06 12.89
N GLN A 198 1.37 6.75 12.66
CA GLN A 198 1.29 5.73 13.71
C GLN A 198 2.64 5.56 14.42
N SER A 199 3.71 5.44 13.64
CA SER A 199 5.08 5.35 14.15
C SER A 199 6.07 5.85 13.11
N TRP A 200 7.28 6.19 13.55
CA TRP A 200 8.39 6.43 12.66
C TRP A 200 9.71 6.02 13.31
N GLU A 201 10.68 5.67 12.48
CA GLU A 201 12.02 5.25 12.92
C GLU A 201 13.09 5.88 12.03
N SER A 202 14.24 6.20 12.64
CA SER A 202 15.44 6.63 11.91
C SER A 202 16.29 5.41 11.58
N THR A 203 16.45 5.12 10.29
CA THR A 203 17.32 4.05 9.78
C THR A 203 18.65 4.63 9.26
N PRO A 204 19.70 3.82 9.07
CA PRO A 204 20.95 4.30 8.46
C PRO A 204 20.76 4.90 7.05
N ARG A 205 19.70 4.48 6.34
CA ARG A 205 19.35 4.92 4.98
C ARG A 205 18.42 6.15 4.94
N GLY A 206 17.90 6.58 6.09
CA GLY A 206 16.98 7.71 6.20
C GLY A 206 15.85 7.43 7.18
N TYR A 207 14.60 7.68 6.80
CA TYR A 207 13.45 7.56 7.71
C TYR A 207 12.46 6.53 7.24
N GLU A 208 11.84 5.79 8.16
CA GLU A 208 10.68 4.95 7.88
C GLU A 208 9.48 5.49 8.67
N PHE A 209 8.39 5.83 7.97
CA PHE A 209 7.14 6.31 8.56
C PHE A 209 6.03 5.30 8.30
N ARG A 210 5.25 4.98 9.33
CA ARG A 210 4.02 4.19 9.19
C ARG A 210 2.83 5.14 9.33
N LEU A 211 2.06 5.26 8.25
CA LEU A 211 0.89 6.11 8.19
C LEU A 211 -0.37 5.27 8.14
N GLY A 212 -1.34 5.60 8.98
CA GLY A 212 -2.66 4.98 8.96
C GLY A 212 -3.61 5.73 8.04
N TYR A 213 -4.40 5.00 7.27
CA TYR A 213 -5.49 5.51 6.44
C TYR A 213 -6.73 4.65 6.60
N GLN A 214 -7.90 5.25 6.38
CA GLN A 214 -9.13 4.51 6.10
C GLN A 214 -9.54 4.78 4.67
N ILE A 215 -9.85 3.73 3.92
CA ILE A 215 -10.43 3.81 2.59
C ILE A 215 -11.92 3.54 2.73
N LEU A 216 -12.72 4.43 2.17
CA LEU A 216 -14.16 4.35 2.14
C LEU A 216 -14.57 4.11 0.69
N CYS A 217 -15.26 3.01 0.43
CA CYS A 217 -15.78 2.67 -0.88
C CYS A 217 -17.10 1.92 -0.73
N PRO A 218 -17.82 1.63 -1.83
CA PRO A 218 -19.10 0.95 -1.74
C PRO A 218 -19.04 -0.42 -1.05
N GLU A 219 -17.88 -1.09 -1.01
CA GLU A 219 -17.71 -2.37 -0.29
C GLU A 219 -17.63 -2.23 1.23
N GLY A 220 -17.25 -1.05 1.72
CA GLY A 220 -17.12 -0.77 3.15
C GLY A 220 -15.91 0.09 3.49
N ILE A 221 -15.36 -0.14 4.68
CA ILE A 221 -14.24 0.62 5.23
C ILE A 221 -13.04 -0.31 5.39
N TYR A 222 -11.92 0.09 4.81
CA TYR A 222 -10.66 -0.64 4.88
C TYR A 222 -9.61 0.20 5.61
N GLY A 223 -9.00 -0.37 6.65
CA GLY A 223 -7.85 0.21 7.33
C GLY A 223 -6.58 -0.13 6.56
N VAL A 224 -5.79 0.87 6.22
CA VAL A 224 -4.55 0.73 5.45
C VAL A 224 -3.37 1.29 6.23
N SER A 225 -2.31 0.50 6.34
CA SER A 225 -1.02 0.93 6.89
C SER A 225 -0.01 1.11 5.77
N LEU A 226 0.29 2.37 5.41
CA LEU A 226 1.30 2.71 4.42
C LEU A 226 2.66 2.91 5.08
N VAL A 227 3.70 2.30 4.53
CA VAL A 227 5.08 2.51 4.96
C VAL A 227 5.75 3.46 3.98
N LEU A 228 6.31 4.57 4.47
CA LEU A 228 7.04 5.54 3.66
C LEU A 228 8.51 5.53 4.03
N LYS A 229 9.38 5.54 3.02
CA LYS A 229 10.82 5.62 3.18
C LYS A 229 11.33 6.97 2.70
N GLY A 230 11.84 7.77 3.64
CA GLY A 230 12.52 9.03 3.35
C GLY A 230 13.99 8.78 3.11
N PHE A 231 14.51 9.17 1.95
CA PHE A 231 15.91 9.02 1.56
C PHE A 231 16.63 10.37 1.64
N GLU A 232 17.84 10.32 2.18
CA GLU A 232 18.78 11.42 2.21
C GLU A 232 20.15 10.88 1.76
N GLY A 233 20.84 11.59 0.89
CA GLY A 233 22.15 11.16 0.40
C GLY A 233 22.83 12.20 -0.47
N PRO A 234 24.13 12.01 -0.77
CA PRO A 234 24.90 12.97 -1.58
C PRO A 234 24.33 13.13 -3.00
N ASN A 235 23.71 12.08 -3.54
CA ASN A 235 23.17 12.03 -4.89
C ASN A 235 21.69 12.44 -4.98
N ILE A 236 21.04 12.73 -3.84
CA ILE A 236 19.62 13.08 -3.79
C ILE A 236 19.50 14.53 -3.38
N ARG A 237 18.82 15.35 -4.19
CA ARG A 237 18.60 16.76 -3.88
C ARG A 237 17.53 16.87 -2.78
N GLY A 238 17.99 17.10 -1.55
CA GLY A 238 17.13 17.18 -0.38
C GLY A 238 16.58 15.82 0.04
N ARG A 239 15.53 15.83 0.85
CA ARG A 239 14.82 14.62 1.26
C ARG A 239 13.79 14.23 0.22
N GLN A 240 13.83 13.00 -0.24
CA GLN A 240 12.83 12.45 -1.17
C GLN A 240 12.17 11.22 -0.57
N TRP A 241 10.91 10.99 -0.89
CA TRP A 241 10.10 9.96 -0.25
C TRP A 241 9.63 8.91 -1.27
N SER A 242 9.64 7.65 -0.85
CA SER A 242 8.94 6.56 -1.53
C SER A 242 7.90 5.90 -0.66
N VAL A 243 6.81 5.45 -1.28
CA VAL A 243 5.73 4.70 -0.66
C VAL A 243 6.01 3.22 -0.86
N HIS A 244 6.35 2.53 0.21
CA HIS A 244 6.45 1.09 0.19
C HIS A 244 5.06 0.48 0.38
N VAL A 245 4.50 -0.03 -0.71
CA VAL A 245 3.27 -0.82 -0.69
C VAL A 245 3.68 -2.26 -0.38
N PRO A 246 3.40 -2.79 0.82
CA PRO A 246 3.77 -4.15 1.12
C PRO A 246 2.97 -5.09 0.22
N GLN A 247 3.67 -6.09 -0.32
CA GLN A 247 3.07 -7.09 -1.21
C GLN A 247 2.09 -8.01 -0.48
N ALA A 248 2.22 -8.11 0.85
CA ALA A 248 1.35 -8.93 1.68
C ALA A 248 -0.02 -8.26 1.88
N GLU A 249 -1.07 -9.08 1.88
CA GLU A 249 -2.46 -8.69 2.18
C GLU A 249 -2.60 -8.01 3.56
N ALA A 250 -1.63 -8.22 4.46
CA ALA A 250 -1.60 -7.66 5.81
C ALA A 250 -1.64 -6.12 5.88
N ALA A 251 -1.38 -5.39 4.79
CA ALA A 251 -1.52 -3.93 4.79
C ALA A 251 -2.96 -3.44 4.75
N VAL A 252 -3.88 -4.22 4.19
CA VAL A 252 -5.27 -3.84 3.99
C VAL A 252 -6.13 -4.69 4.90
N THR A 253 -6.66 -4.07 5.93
CA THR A 253 -7.52 -4.72 6.92
C THR A 253 -8.95 -4.27 6.70
N LEU A 254 -9.89 -5.22 6.59
CA LEU A 254 -11.30 -4.88 6.53
C LEU A 254 -11.76 -4.43 7.93
N VAL A 255 -12.17 -3.17 8.06
CA VAL A 255 -12.67 -2.61 9.34
C VAL A 255 -14.16 -2.86 9.47
N SER A 256 -14.92 -2.58 8.42
CA SER A 256 -16.36 -2.83 8.35
C SER A 256 -16.75 -3.12 6.91
N ARG A 257 -17.73 -4.00 6.72
CA ARG A 257 -18.26 -4.35 5.41
C ARG A 257 -19.67 -3.76 5.26
N SER A 258 -19.92 -3.10 4.14
CA SER A 258 -21.24 -2.59 3.81
C SER A 258 -22.17 -3.74 3.34
N PRO A 259 -23.50 -3.51 3.22
CA PRO A 259 -24.42 -4.46 2.59
C PRO A 259 -23.96 -4.91 1.21
N TYR A 260 -23.56 -3.97 0.36
CA TYR A 260 -23.03 -4.25 -0.96
C TYR A 260 -21.71 -5.02 -0.91
N GLY A 261 -20.78 -4.69 -0.01
CA GLY A 261 -19.53 -5.44 0.11
C GLY A 261 -19.74 -6.88 0.57
N LYS A 262 -20.77 -7.13 1.38
CA LYS A 262 -21.14 -8.49 1.77
C LYS A 262 -21.74 -9.25 0.59
N LEU A 263 -22.66 -8.63 -0.14
CA LEU A 263 -23.20 -9.18 -1.38
C LEU A 263 -22.06 -9.50 -2.37
N TYR A 264 -21.13 -8.55 -2.57
CA TYR A 264 -19.95 -8.68 -3.41
C TYR A 264 -19.11 -9.92 -3.09
N GLN A 265 -18.85 -10.17 -1.81
CA GLN A 265 -18.08 -11.34 -1.39
C GLN A 265 -18.83 -12.64 -1.75
N ASP A 266 -20.12 -12.69 -1.45
CA ASP A 266 -20.91 -13.91 -1.60
C ASP A 266 -21.19 -14.22 -3.08
N ILE A 267 -21.41 -13.20 -3.90
CA ILE A 267 -21.61 -13.35 -5.35
C ILE A 267 -20.29 -13.65 -6.05
N GLY A 268 -19.18 -13.10 -5.57
CA GLY A 268 -17.85 -13.39 -6.07
C GLY A 268 -17.52 -14.88 -5.97
N SER A 269 -17.80 -15.49 -4.82
CA SER A 269 -17.57 -16.92 -4.61
C SER A 269 -18.46 -17.81 -5.48
N GLU A 270 -19.74 -17.46 -5.67
CA GLU A 270 -20.67 -18.26 -6.49
C GLU A 270 -20.37 -18.14 -7.98
N ALA A 271 -20.19 -16.91 -8.48
CA ALA A 271 -19.84 -16.68 -9.87
C ALA A 271 -18.48 -17.30 -10.20
N PHE A 272 -17.51 -17.27 -9.27
CA PHE A 272 -16.24 -17.97 -9.41
C PHE A 272 -16.46 -19.48 -9.57
N SER A 273 -17.29 -20.08 -8.71
CA SER A 273 -17.62 -21.51 -8.79
C SER A 273 -18.28 -21.86 -10.12
N THR A 274 -19.11 -20.97 -10.68
CA THR A 274 -19.71 -21.14 -12.01
C THR A 274 -18.67 -21.06 -13.13
N ALA A 275 -17.73 -20.09 -13.07
CA ALA A 275 -16.63 -20.00 -14.03
C ALA A 275 -15.71 -21.24 -13.99
N ILE A 276 -15.35 -21.71 -12.79
CA ILE A 276 -14.52 -22.91 -12.61
C ILE A 276 -15.22 -24.14 -13.16
N ARG A 277 -16.50 -24.37 -12.86
CA ARG A 277 -17.27 -25.49 -13.41
C ARG A 277 -17.31 -25.45 -14.95
N PHE A 278 -17.43 -24.27 -15.54
CA PHE A 278 -17.37 -24.12 -16.99
C PHE A 278 -16.00 -24.53 -17.55
N VAL A 279 -14.90 -24.07 -16.94
CA VAL A 279 -13.54 -24.47 -17.33
C VAL A 279 -13.31 -25.97 -17.17
N GLU A 280 -13.77 -26.57 -16.06
CA GLU A 280 -13.69 -28.01 -15.81
C GLU A 280 -14.44 -28.82 -16.86
N LYS A 281 -15.64 -28.37 -17.26
CA LYS A 281 -16.42 -29.01 -18.32
C LYS A 281 -15.71 -28.96 -19.67
N LEU A 282 -15.13 -27.81 -20.03
CA LEU A 282 -14.31 -27.69 -21.24
C LEU A 282 -13.11 -28.67 -21.20
N ASN A 283 -12.39 -28.70 -20.08
CA ASN A 283 -11.21 -29.56 -19.92
C ASN A 283 -11.55 -31.05 -19.85
N SER A 284 -12.76 -31.40 -19.42
CA SER A 284 -13.26 -32.78 -19.36
C SER A 284 -13.95 -33.24 -20.65
N ASN A 285 -13.90 -32.43 -21.72
CA ASN A 285 -14.58 -32.68 -23.00
C ASN A 285 -16.12 -32.72 -22.92
N GLN A 286 -16.71 -32.13 -21.88
CA GLN A 286 -18.16 -32.01 -21.73
C GLN A 286 -18.67 -30.76 -22.47
N LEU A 287 -18.41 -30.70 -23.78
CA LEU A 287 -18.62 -29.49 -24.58
C LEU A 287 -20.09 -29.07 -24.64
N GLU A 288 -21.00 -30.04 -24.74
CA GLU A 288 -22.45 -29.78 -24.70
C GLU A 288 -22.86 -29.15 -23.37
N SER A 289 -22.42 -29.74 -22.25
CA SER A 289 -22.70 -29.18 -20.92
C SER A 289 -22.11 -27.78 -20.75
N ALA A 290 -20.89 -27.54 -21.23
CA ALA A 290 -20.26 -26.22 -21.17
C ALA A 290 -21.06 -25.19 -22.00
N TYR A 291 -21.53 -25.58 -23.18
CA TYR A 291 -22.40 -24.76 -24.01
C TYR A 291 -23.74 -24.45 -23.36
N LEU A 292 -24.36 -25.40 -22.66
CA LEU A 292 -25.60 -25.16 -21.92
C LEU A 292 -25.45 -24.09 -20.83
N MET A 293 -24.27 -23.97 -20.20
CA MET A 293 -23.98 -22.89 -19.24
C MET A 293 -23.92 -21.48 -19.87
N THR A 294 -23.91 -21.40 -21.20
CA THR A 294 -23.98 -20.13 -21.96
C THR A 294 -25.40 -19.75 -22.36
N ARG A 295 -26.38 -20.64 -22.14
CA ARG A 295 -27.78 -20.45 -22.50
C ARG A 295 -28.59 -19.90 -21.32
N PRO A 296 -29.74 -19.25 -21.57
CA PRO A 296 -30.65 -18.84 -20.50
C PRO A 296 -31.01 -20.02 -19.59
N ILE A 297 -31.20 -19.77 -18.29
CA ILE A 297 -31.41 -20.84 -17.29
C ILE A 297 -32.61 -21.74 -17.62
N ALA A 298 -33.68 -21.18 -18.18
CA ALA A 298 -34.86 -21.94 -18.62
C ALA A 298 -34.53 -22.95 -19.74
N GLU A 299 -33.63 -22.60 -20.67
CA GLU A 299 -33.16 -23.51 -21.71
C GLU A 299 -32.17 -24.54 -21.15
N MET A 300 -31.29 -24.11 -20.23
CA MET A 300 -30.33 -25.00 -19.56
C MET A 300 -31.07 -26.12 -18.83
N SER A 301 -32.05 -25.81 -17.98
CA SER A 301 -32.80 -26.83 -17.23
C SER A 301 -33.57 -27.80 -18.14
N LYS A 302 -34.17 -27.30 -19.23
CA LYS A 302 -34.85 -28.15 -20.21
C LYS A 302 -33.89 -29.12 -20.88
N ASN A 303 -32.70 -28.65 -21.26
CA ASN A 303 -31.71 -29.46 -21.94
C ASN A 303 -30.99 -30.42 -20.99
N GLU A 304 -30.75 -30.04 -19.74
CA GLU A 304 -30.21 -30.93 -18.70
C GLU A 304 -31.15 -32.09 -18.39
N ALA A 305 -32.48 -31.85 -18.36
CA ALA A 305 -33.46 -32.91 -18.21
C ALA A 305 -33.42 -33.90 -19.39
N ASN A 306 -33.28 -33.38 -20.62
CA ASN A 306 -33.14 -34.22 -21.82
C ASN A 306 -31.83 -35.02 -21.79
N LEU A 307 -30.72 -34.40 -21.43
CA LEU A 307 -29.40 -35.05 -21.31
C LEU A 307 -29.43 -36.15 -20.26
N SER A 308 -30.03 -35.87 -19.09
CA SER A 308 -30.19 -36.84 -18.00
C SER A 308 -31.06 -38.03 -18.43
N GLY A 309 -32.15 -37.78 -19.17
CA GLY A 309 -32.98 -38.83 -19.74
C GLY A 309 -32.22 -39.71 -20.74
N GLN A 310 -31.41 -39.13 -21.62
CA GLN A 310 -30.58 -39.89 -22.55
C GLN A 310 -29.52 -40.73 -21.82
N LEU A 311 -28.94 -40.22 -20.73
CA LEU A 311 -27.97 -40.96 -19.93
C LEU A 311 -28.57 -42.17 -19.21
N LEU A 312 -29.81 -42.05 -18.73
CA LEU A 312 -30.55 -43.17 -18.17
C LEU A 312 -30.83 -44.25 -19.24
N LEU A 313 -31.18 -43.84 -20.46
CA LEU A 313 -31.45 -44.77 -21.57
C LEU A 313 -30.18 -45.42 -22.12
N SER A 314 -29.03 -44.77 -22.06
CA SER A 314 -27.73 -45.30 -22.55
C SER A 314 -26.96 -46.14 -21.53
N GLY A 315 -27.58 -46.50 -20.40
CA GLY A 315 -26.96 -47.34 -19.38
C GLY A 315 -25.87 -46.63 -18.57
N GLY A 316 -25.92 -45.31 -18.43
CA GLY A 316 -25.06 -44.54 -17.54
C GLY A 316 -23.63 -44.28 -18.03
N THR A 317 -23.28 -44.64 -19.27
CA THR A 317 -21.94 -44.36 -19.81
C THR A 317 -21.90 -43.00 -20.54
N LEU A 318 -21.53 -41.95 -19.81
CA LEU A 318 -21.31 -40.59 -20.35
C LEU A 318 -20.31 -40.57 -21.54
N ALA A 319 -19.35 -41.49 -21.57
CA ALA A 319 -18.24 -41.49 -22.51
C ALA A 319 -18.62 -41.70 -23.99
N GLY A 320 -19.82 -42.24 -24.27
CA GLY A 320 -20.23 -42.58 -25.64
C GLY A 320 -20.89 -41.43 -26.41
N ILE A 321 -21.65 -40.57 -25.73
CA ILE A 321 -22.51 -39.56 -26.37
C ILE A 321 -21.74 -38.29 -26.74
N GLU A 322 -20.80 -37.86 -25.89
CA GLU A 322 -20.11 -36.57 -26.08
C GLU A 322 -19.00 -36.58 -27.15
N LYS A 323 -18.59 -37.76 -27.66
CA LYS A 323 -17.36 -37.87 -28.46
C LYS A 323 -17.40 -37.10 -29.79
N ASN A 324 -18.59 -36.72 -30.28
CA ASN A 324 -18.78 -36.02 -31.56
C ASN A 324 -19.54 -34.68 -31.45
N TRP A 325 -19.75 -34.16 -30.23
CA TRP A 325 -20.42 -32.87 -30.10
C TRP A 325 -19.50 -31.72 -30.53
N HIS A 326 -20.02 -30.79 -31.31
CA HIS A 326 -19.30 -29.60 -31.77
C HIS A 326 -20.12 -28.34 -31.43
N PHE A 327 -19.44 -27.25 -31.10
CA PHE A 327 -20.10 -25.97 -30.92
C PHE A 327 -20.81 -25.55 -32.22
N PRO A 328 -22.01 -24.96 -32.14
CA PRO A 328 -22.64 -24.37 -33.31
C PRO A 328 -21.72 -23.32 -33.95
N PRO A 329 -21.70 -23.16 -35.29
CA PRO A 329 -20.80 -22.23 -35.97
C PRO A 329 -20.93 -20.76 -35.51
N GLU A 330 -22.10 -20.37 -35.01
CA GLU A 330 -22.36 -19.02 -34.50
C GLU A 330 -21.83 -18.80 -33.08
N PHE A 331 -21.58 -19.88 -32.31
CA PHE A 331 -21.15 -19.78 -30.91
C PHE A 331 -19.87 -18.97 -30.78
N SER A 332 -18.85 -19.27 -31.57
CA SER A 332 -17.57 -18.57 -31.55
C SER A 332 -17.73 -17.07 -31.82
N LYS A 333 -18.64 -16.68 -32.71
CA LYS A 333 -18.86 -15.28 -33.09
C LYS A 333 -19.56 -14.47 -32.00
N GLU A 334 -20.53 -15.08 -31.31
CA GLU A 334 -21.28 -14.43 -30.24
C GLU A 334 -20.48 -14.39 -28.92
N PHE A 335 -19.71 -15.45 -28.66
CA PHE A 335 -19.06 -15.67 -27.39
C PHE A 335 -17.68 -15.02 -27.30
N LEU A 336 -16.89 -15.03 -28.38
CA LEU A 336 -15.58 -14.38 -28.40
C LEU A 336 -15.72 -12.86 -28.59
N ARG A 337 -15.12 -12.11 -27.68
CA ARG A 337 -14.99 -10.65 -27.77
C ARG A 337 -13.52 -10.29 -27.75
N LEU A 338 -13.10 -9.34 -28.58
CA LEU A 338 -11.76 -8.77 -28.47
C LEU A 338 -11.77 -7.57 -27.52
N SER A 339 -10.63 -7.30 -26.89
CA SER A 339 -10.44 -6.08 -26.11
C SER A 339 -10.67 -4.84 -26.98
N GLY A 340 -11.49 -3.89 -26.49
CA GLY A 340 -11.78 -2.63 -27.18
C GLY A 340 -12.81 -2.72 -28.31
N ASP A 341 -13.84 -3.55 -28.15
CA ASP A 341 -15.00 -3.67 -29.06
C ASP A 341 -14.66 -3.99 -30.53
N LYS A 342 -13.50 -4.61 -30.78
CA LYS A 342 -13.10 -5.05 -32.11
C LYS A 342 -13.81 -6.36 -32.49
N THR A 343 -14.24 -6.47 -33.74
CA THR A 343 -14.78 -7.72 -34.28
C THR A 343 -13.67 -8.76 -34.46
N PRO A 344 -13.82 -10.00 -33.97
CA PRO A 344 -12.83 -11.05 -34.17
C PRO A 344 -12.60 -11.37 -35.65
N SER A 345 -11.33 -11.49 -36.06
CA SER A 345 -10.99 -11.99 -37.40
C SER A 345 -11.27 -13.50 -37.53
N PRO A 346 -11.44 -14.04 -38.75
CA PRO A 346 -11.61 -15.48 -38.96
C PRO A 346 -10.49 -16.33 -38.37
N GLN A 347 -9.25 -15.81 -38.37
CA GLN A 347 -8.10 -16.48 -37.76
C GLN A 347 -8.23 -16.54 -36.23
N GLN A 348 -8.68 -15.47 -35.59
CA GLN A 348 -8.91 -15.43 -34.14
C GLN A 348 -10.07 -16.32 -33.72
N LEU A 349 -11.16 -16.39 -34.50
CA LEU A 349 -12.27 -17.33 -34.25
C LEU A 349 -11.78 -18.78 -34.31
N LYS A 350 -11.00 -19.14 -35.34
CA LYS A 350 -10.39 -20.47 -35.45
C LYS A 350 -9.42 -20.76 -34.30
N MET A 351 -8.65 -19.77 -33.86
CA MET A 351 -7.74 -19.90 -32.72
C MET A 351 -8.52 -20.12 -31.42
N PHE A 352 -9.61 -19.39 -31.22
CA PHE A 352 -10.51 -19.58 -30.08
C PHE A 352 -11.11 -20.98 -30.06
N GLU A 353 -11.60 -21.47 -31.20
CA GLU A 353 -12.11 -22.83 -31.36
C GLU A 353 -11.06 -23.89 -31.02
N GLN A 354 -9.81 -23.68 -31.43
CA GLN A 354 -8.70 -24.55 -31.04
C GLN A 354 -8.44 -24.49 -29.54
N ILE A 355 -8.48 -23.31 -28.93
CA ILE A 355 -8.24 -23.13 -27.48
C ILE A 355 -9.31 -23.87 -26.66
N ILE A 356 -10.60 -23.66 -26.96
CA ILE A 356 -11.69 -24.30 -26.20
C ILE A 356 -11.72 -25.81 -26.39
N THR A 357 -11.29 -26.34 -27.55
CA THR A 357 -11.21 -27.79 -27.78
C THR A 357 -9.90 -28.42 -27.29
N SER A 358 -8.83 -27.63 -27.14
CA SER A 358 -7.50 -28.12 -26.70
C SER A 358 -7.41 -28.47 -25.22
N ARG A 359 -8.39 -28.08 -24.39
CA ARG A 359 -8.41 -28.35 -22.93
C ARG A 359 -7.26 -27.70 -22.17
N THR A 360 -6.84 -26.52 -22.63
CA THR A 360 -5.69 -25.79 -22.05
C THR A 360 -6.12 -24.64 -21.15
N LEU A 361 -7.42 -24.41 -21.02
CA LEU A 361 -7.97 -23.29 -20.26
C LEU A 361 -7.83 -23.56 -18.75
N ARG A 362 -7.32 -22.58 -18.01
CA ARG A 362 -7.14 -22.65 -16.56
C ARG A 362 -7.32 -21.28 -15.91
N PRO A 363 -7.65 -21.20 -14.62
CA PRO A 363 -7.67 -19.93 -13.89
C PRO A 363 -6.30 -19.23 -13.96
N ALA A 364 -6.30 -17.90 -14.09
CA ALA A 364 -5.06 -17.15 -14.12
C ALA A 364 -4.26 -17.32 -12.81
N GLY A 365 -2.93 -17.44 -12.95
CA GLY A 365 -2.02 -17.73 -11.85
C GLY A 365 -1.93 -19.21 -11.45
N ALA A 366 -2.72 -20.11 -12.06
CA ALA A 366 -2.55 -21.54 -11.86
C ALA A 366 -1.23 -22.06 -12.45
N SER A 367 -0.72 -21.39 -13.49
CA SER A 367 0.62 -21.66 -14.02
C SER A 367 1.70 -20.96 -13.22
N LYS A 368 2.73 -21.69 -12.79
CA LYS A 368 3.95 -21.09 -12.23
C LYS A 368 4.83 -20.42 -13.30
N GLN A 369 4.58 -20.69 -14.58
CA GLN A 369 5.43 -20.23 -15.69
C GLN A 369 5.21 -18.74 -16.04
N PHE A 370 4.03 -18.20 -15.73
CA PHE A 370 3.65 -16.83 -16.04
C PHE A 370 3.46 -16.09 -14.73
N ALA A 371 4.38 -15.20 -14.36
CA ALA A 371 4.14 -14.29 -13.26
C ALA A 371 3.37 -13.11 -13.82
N ASN A 372 2.61 -12.48 -12.94
CA ASN A 372 1.95 -11.22 -13.19
C ASN A 372 0.74 -11.27 -14.14
N THR A 373 0.17 -12.45 -14.35
CA THR A 373 -1.21 -12.53 -14.84
C THR A 373 -2.16 -12.02 -13.78
N GLU A 374 -3.08 -11.16 -14.18
CA GLU A 374 -4.16 -10.71 -13.33
C GLU A 374 -4.88 -11.93 -12.74
N LYS A 375 -4.94 -12.03 -11.40
CA LYS A 375 -5.48 -13.24 -10.73
C LYS A 375 -6.89 -13.08 -10.23
N TYR A 376 -7.35 -11.84 -10.15
CA TYR A 376 -8.54 -11.51 -9.39
C TYR A 376 -9.69 -11.13 -10.29
N PRO A 377 -10.92 -11.51 -9.91
CA PRO A 377 -12.09 -11.12 -10.68
C PRO A 377 -12.35 -9.62 -10.59
N GLU A 378 -12.81 -9.07 -11.71
CA GLU A 378 -13.40 -7.73 -11.78
C GLU A 378 -14.92 -7.87 -11.66
N PHE A 379 -15.55 -7.10 -10.78
CA PHE A 379 -17.00 -7.06 -10.61
C PHE A 379 -17.51 -5.71 -11.06
N SER A 380 -18.63 -5.71 -11.78
CA SER A 380 -19.36 -4.51 -12.15
C SER A 380 -20.86 -4.72 -11.92
N ALA A 381 -21.47 -3.83 -11.14
CA ALA A 381 -22.92 -3.73 -11.02
C ALA A 381 -23.39 -2.41 -11.64
N SER A 382 -24.28 -2.52 -12.62
CA SER A 382 -24.95 -1.40 -13.28
C SER A 382 -26.46 -1.60 -13.24
N GLU A 383 -27.23 -0.62 -13.68
CA GLU A 383 -28.69 -0.73 -13.78
C GLU A 383 -29.14 -1.86 -14.71
N LYS A 384 -28.30 -2.23 -15.70
CA LYS A 384 -28.66 -3.20 -16.75
C LYS A 384 -28.09 -4.59 -16.52
N GLU A 385 -26.96 -4.69 -15.84
CA GLU A 385 -26.24 -5.95 -15.69
C GLU A 385 -25.44 -6.01 -14.38
N THR A 386 -25.33 -7.23 -13.86
CA THR A 386 -24.36 -7.60 -12.82
C THR A 386 -23.39 -8.59 -13.41
N ARG A 387 -22.14 -8.14 -13.61
CA ARG A 387 -21.12 -8.84 -14.38
C ARG A 387 -19.88 -9.12 -13.53
N LEU A 388 -19.34 -10.32 -13.64
CA LEU A 388 -18.03 -10.71 -13.14
C LEU A 388 -17.15 -11.17 -14.29
N THR A 389 -15.90 -10.72 -14.26
CA THR A 389 -14.91 -11.05 -15.27
C THR A 389 -13.78 -11.82 -14.59
N PHE A 390 -13.61 -13.08 -14.95
CA PHE A 390 -12.63 -13.98 -14.35
C PHE A 390 -11.42 -14.14 -15.25
N PRO A 391 -10.22 -13.78 -14.81
CA PRO A 391 -9.03 -13.96 -15.62
C PRO A 391 -8.67 -15.45 -15.74
N VAL A 392 -8.30 -15.84 -16.95
CA VAL A 392 -7.92 -17.21 -17.32
C VAL A 392 -6.68 -17.19 -18.20
N GLU A 393 -5.96 -18.30 -18.19
CA GLU A 393 -4.81 -18.56 -19.05
C GLU A 393 -5.10 -19.76 -19.94
N PHE A 394 -4.49 -19.80 -21.12
CA PHE A 394 -4.61 -20.91 -22.06
C PHE A 394 -3.32 -21.07 -22.86
N SER A 395 -3.12 -22.22 -23.50
CA SER A 395 -1.97 -22.42 -24.40
C SER A 395 -2.33 -21.94 -25.80
N LEU A 396 -1.42 -21.20 -26.43
CA LEU A 396 -1.56 -20.77 -27.80
C LEU A 396 -1.18 -21.94 -28.74
N PRO A 397 -1.94 -22.15 -29.84
CA PRO A 397 -1.60 -23.16 -30.83
C PRO A 397 -0.37 -22.76 -31.66
N ASN A 398 -0.11 -21.45 -31.81
CA ASN A 398 1.03 -20.92 -32.53
C ASN A 398 1.48 -19.59 -31.90
N PRO A 399 2.73 -19.45 -31.42
CA PRO A 399 3.75 -20.51 -31.35
C PRO A 399 3.43 -21.56 -30.27
N PRO A 400 3.77 -22.84 -30.50
CA PRO A 400 3.52 -23.90 -29.53
C PRO A 400 4.30 -23.66 -28.23
N GLY A 401 3.64 -23.86 -27.09
CA GLY A 401 4.24 -23.65 -25.76
C GLY A 401 4.12 -22.22 -25.23
N ALA A 402 3.73 -21.24 -26.05
CA ALA A 402 3.31 -19.94 -25.54
C ALA A 402 1.95 -20.06 -24.82
N ALA A 403 1.72 -19.21 -23.83
CA ALA A 403 0.40 -19.04 -23.23
C ALA A 403 -0.20 -17.70 -23.64
N GLY A 404 -1.51 -17.64 -23.74
CA GLY A 404 -2.27 -16.41 -23.80
C GLY A 404 -3.00 -16.16 -22.49
N SER A 405 -3.49 -14.94 -22.33
CA SER A 405 -4.42 -14.57 -21.28
C SER A 405 -5.78 -14.21 -21.86
N GLY A 406 -6.83 -14.46 -21.08
CA GLY A 406 -8.18 -14.08 -21.43
C GLY A 406 -9.01 -13.88 -20.18
N ARG A 407 -10.29 -13.61 -20.38
CA ARG A 407 -11.24 -13.32 -19.32
C ARG A 407 -12.57 -13.97 -19.64
N ILE A 408 -13.09 -14.79 -18.75
CA ILE A 408 -14.45 -15.34 -18.83
C ILE A 408 -15.42 -14.34 -18.22
N ILE A 409 -16.48 -14.00 -18.96
CA ILE A 409 -17.53 -13.13 -18.46
C ILE A 409 -18.67 -13.98 -17.93
N VAL A 410 -19.03 -13.76 -16.67
CA VAL A 410 -20.18 -14.33 -15.99
C VAL A 410 -21.16 -13.21 -15.68
N GLU A 411 -22.42 -13.38 -16.05
CA GLU A 411 -23.45 -12.36 -15.86
C GLU A 411 -24.68 -12.97 -15.20
N SER A 412 -25.34 -12.19 -14.34
CA SER A 412 -26.66 -12.53 -13.83
C SER A 412 -27.72 -12.17 -14.87
N THR A 413 -28.67 -13.07 -15.11
CA THR A 413 -29.81 -12.81 -16.01
C THR A 413 -31.09 -12.38 -15.28
N ASN A 414 -31.06 -12.34 -13.95
CA ASN A 414 -32.22 -12.05 -13.14
C ASN A 414 -32.38 -10.53 -12.90
N PRO A 415 -33.44 -9.88 -13.42
CA PRO A 415 -33.62 -8.43 -13.32
C PRO A 415 -33.82 -7.94 -11.88
N GLU A 416 -34.45 -8.74 -11.02
CA GLU A 416 -34.66 -8.37 -9.61
C GLU A 416 -33.33 -8.35 -8.86
N PHE A 417 -32.46 -9.32 -9.14
CA PHE A 417 -31.11 -9.36 -8.57
C PHE A 417 -30.24 -8.21 -9.07
N ILE A 418 -30.30 -7.88 -10.37
CA ILE A 418 -29.57 -6.74 -10.95
C ILE A 418 -30.02 -5.43 -10.30
N ALA A 419 -31.33 -5.22 -10.14
CA ALA A 419 -31.87 -4.04 -9.48
C ALA A 419 -31.43 -3.97 -8.00
N LEU A 420 -31.44 -5.10 -7.29
CA LEU A 420 -30.98 -5.18 -5.90
C LEU A 420 -29.49 -4.85 -5.77
N SER A 421 -28.63 -5.45 -6.60
CA SER A 421 -27.19 -5.24 -6.55
C SER A 421 -26.82 -3.78 -6.84
N TYR A 422 -27.48 -3.17 -7.83
CA TYR A 422 -27.31 -1.77 -8.19
C TYR A 422 -27.78 -0.84 -7.07
N LYS A 423 -28.96 -1.11 -6.48
CA LYS A 423 -29.48 -0.33 -5.34
C LYS A 423 -28.53 -0.37 -4.15
N LEU A 424 -28.09 -1.57 -3.75
CA LEU A 424 -27.16 -1.71 -2.62
C LEU A 424 -25.84 -1.00 -2.90
N ARG A 425 -25.33 -1.02 -4.14
CA ARG A 425 -24.16 -0.23 -4.51
C ARG A 425 -24.41 1.25 -4.27
N GLN A 426 -25.50 1.80 -4.82
CA GLN A 426 -25.85 3.22 -4.68
C GLN A 426 -26.01 3.65 -3.22
N ASP A 427 -26.66 2.82 -2.40
CA ASP A 427 -26.86 3.10 -0.98
C ASP A 427 -25.52 3.06 -0.22
N SER A 428 -24.68 2.05 -0.47
CA SER A 428 -23.34 1.95 0.14
C SER A 428 -22.35 3.00 -0.39
N SER A 429 -22.49 3.49 -1.63
CA SER A 429 -21.68 4.59 -2.15
C SER A 429 -21.94 5.89 -1.39
N LYS A 430 -23.19 6.10 -0.93
CA LYS A 430 -23.58 7.28 -0.13
C LYS A 430 -23.12 7.15 1.32
N ASP A 431 -23.26 5.96 1.90
CA ASP A 431 -22.83 5.68 3.27
C ASP A 431 -22.12 4.31 3.38
N PRO A 432 -20.79 4.29 3.25
CA PRO A 432 -19.98 3.09 3.43
C PRO A 432 -20.01 2.50 4.84
N THR A 433 -20.56 3.25 5.82
CA THR A 433 -20.61 2.85 7.24
C THR A 433 -21.87 2.05 7.59
N LEU A 434 -22.84 1.96 6.68
CA LEU A 434 -24.04 1.15 6.83
C LEU A 434 -23.66 -0.26 7.30
N LYS A 435 -24.06 -0.61 8.52
CA LYS A 435 -23.70 -1.90 9.11
C LYS A 435 -24.45 -3.03 8.42
N ALA A 436 -23.71 -4.08 8.10
CA ALA A 436 -24.25 -5.34 7.57
C ALA A 436 -25.08 -6.14 8.58
N GLU A 437 -25.23 -5.73 9.85
CA GLU A 437 -26.03 -6.45 10.86
C GLU A 437 -27.51 -6.62 10.44
N VAL A 438 -27.97 -5.83 9.47
CA VAL A 438 -29.30 -5.95 8.86
C VAL A 438 -29.37 -7.04 7.76
N THR A 439 -28.26 -7.70 7.38
CA THR A 439 -28.11 -8.33 6.04
C THR A 439 -27.83 -9.84 5.94
N ASN A 440 -27.63 -10.58 7.03
CA ASN A 440 -27.53 -12.04 6.91
C ASN A 440 -28.82 -12.68 6.37
N ASP A 441 -29.97 -12.07 6.64
CA ASP A 441 -31.24 -12.48 6.04
C ASP A 441 -31.34 -12.06 4.57
N TYR A 442 -30.75 -10.92 4.18
CA TYR A 442 -30.80 -10.43 2.79
C TYR A 442 -30.18 -11.38 1.78
N ILE A 443 -29.11 -12.10 2.13
CA ILE A 443 -28.49 -13.07 1.21
C ILE A 443 -29.40 -14.29 1.03
N LYS A 444 -30.07 -14.72 2.11
CA LYS A 444 -31.00 -15.85 2.08
C LYS A 444 -32.29 -15.51 1.34
N THR A 445 -32.72 -14.25 1.40
CA THR A 445 -33.90 -13.73 0.70
C THR A 445 -33.56 -13.06 -0.63
N ALA A 446 -32.30 -13.08 -1.06
CA ALA A 446 -31.91 -12.47 -2.33
C ALA A 446 -32.60 -13.24 -3.47
N PRO A 447 -33.06 -12.55 -4.53
CA PRO A 447 -33.56 -13.21 -5.72
C PRO A 447 -32.51 -14.19 -6.28
N PRO A 448 -32.94 -15.26 -6.98
CA PRO A 448 -32.04 -16.13 -7.71
C PRO A 448 -31.09 -15.32 -8.59
N ARG A 449 -29.81 -15.69 -8.62
CA ARG A 449 -28.79 -14.94 -9.35
C ARG A 449 -28.73 -15.33 -10.82
N ASP A 450 -29.14 -16.55 -11.16
CA ASP A 450 -29.21 -17.08 -12.52
C ASP A 450 -27.95 -16.77 -13.35
N TRP A 451 -26.80 -17.17 -12.81
CA TRP A 451 -25.49 -16.95 -13.43
C TRP A 451 -25.36 -17.68 -14.76
N ARG A 452 -24.84 -16.98 -15.76
CA ARG A 452 -24.58 -17.50 -17.09
C ARG A 452 -23.21 -17.07 -17.57
N ILE A 453 -22.53 -17.93 -18.33
CA ILE A 453 -21.31 -17.54 -19.03
C ILE A 453 -21.68 -16.83 -20.33
N VAL A 454 -21.40 -15.54 -20.45
CA VAL A 454 -21.86 -14.71 -21.58
C VAL A 454 -20.79 -14.39 -22.61
N GLY A 455 -19.53 -14.71 -22.32
CA GLY A 455 -18.47 -14.52 -23.29
C GLY A 455 -17.07 -14.79 -22.77
N PHE A 456 -16.14 -14.66 -23.69
CA PHE A 456 -14.71 -14.79 -23.47
C PHE A 456 -13.99 -13.62 -24.14
N VAL A 457 -13.19 -12.88 -23.37
CA VAL A 457 -12.41 -11.74 -23.85
C VAL A 457 -10.95 -12.12 -23.93
N SER A 458 -10.31 -11.92 -25.08
CA SER A 458 -8.88 -12.19 -25.27
C SER A 458 -8.33 -11.39 -26.45
N ASN A 459 -7.06 -10.97 -26.37
CA ASN A 459 -6.30 -10.45 -27.50
C ASN A 459 -5.44 -11.52 -28.19
N PHE A 460 -5.34 -12.73 -27.59
CA PHE A 460 -4.49 -13.84 -28.04
C PHE A 460 -3.00 -13.51 -28.14
N GLU A 461 -2.55 -12.47 -27.44
CA GLU A 461 -1.13 -12.13 -27.41
C GLU A 461 -0.40 -13.10 -26.48
N PRO A 462 0.79 -13.60 -26.90
CA PRO A 462 1.65 -14.39 -26.02
C PRO A 462 2.00 -13.63 -24.75
N LEU A 463 1.78 -14.27 -23.60
CA LEU A 463 2.31 -13.82 -22.33
C LEU A 463 3.83 -13.93 -22.33
N GLU A 464 4.49 -12.90 -21.84
CA GLU A 464 5.93 -12.94 -21.60
C GLU A 464 6.24 -14.01 -20.55
N SER A 465 7.11 -14.96 -20.90
CA SER A 465 7.51 -16.00 -19.96
C SER A 465 8.45 -15.43 -18.90
N ASN A 466 8.26 -15.81 -17.63
CA ASN A 466 9.23 -15.47 -16.57
C ASN A 466 10.59 -16.13 -16.74
N SER A 467 10.70 -17.12 -17.63
CA SER A 467 11.97 -17.76 -17.88
C SER A 467 12.92 -16.64 -18.30
N PRO A 468 14.02 -16.38 -17.57
CA PRO A 468 15.04 -15.47 -18.03
C PRO A 468 15.54 -16.08 -19.32
N ALA A 469 14.96 -15.65 -20.44
CA ALA A 469 15.21 -16.20 -21.75
C ALA A 469 16.72 -16.16 -21.90
N ALA A 470 17.32 -17.37 -21.90
CA ALA A 470 18.75 -17.62 -21.80
C ALA A 470 19.52 -16.38 -22.23
N ALA A 471 19.89 -15.55 -21.24
CA ALA A 471 20.50 -14.26 -21.51
C ALA A 471 21.61 -14.55 -22.50
N ALA A 472 21.51 -13.89 -23.66
CA ALA A 472 22.37 -14.09 -24.81
C ALA A 472 23.76 -14.44 -24.31
N LYS A 473 24.29 -15.60 -24.73
CA LYS A 473 25.68 -16.00 -24.41
C LYS A 473 26.53 -14.73 -24.48
N PRO A 474 27.33 -14.40 -23.44
CA PRO A 474 28.19 -13.23 -23.52
C PRO A 474 28.94 -13.32 -24.86
N GLY A 475 28.84 -12.27 -25.66
CA GLY A 475 29.53 -12.20 -26.95
C GLY A 475 31.01 -12.53 -26.75
N PRO A 476 31.67 -13.11 -27.78
CA PRO A 476 33.06 -13.56 -27.69
C PRO A 476 34.02 -12.47 -27.21
#